data_AF-A0A7S0FUE4-F1
#
_entry.id   AF-A0A7S0FUE4-F1
#
_cell.length_a   1.000
_cell.length_b   1.000
_cell.length_c   1.000
_cell.angle_alpha   90.00
_cell.angle_beta   90.00
_cell.angle_gamma   90.00
#
_symmetry.space_group_name_H-M   'P 1'
#
loop_
_entity.id
_entity.type
_entity.pdbx_description
1 polymer ?
#
loop_
_entity_poly.entity_id
_entity_poly.type
_entity_poly.pdbx_seq_one_letter_code
_entity_poly.pdbx_strand_id
1 'polypeptide(L)'
;VVDRTLLQLARCLHKRGFSLEKAIALFDRNGTGYLSQTDFKELLIAANFSLPDAELREVFAQCDTACDGRLDHRELMRRLHRLARAKPATRAQSTPVGAQVSSFQQ
;
A
#
# COMPACT_ATOMS: atom_id res chain seq x y z
N VAL A 1 -11.59 10.98 -2.90
CA VAL A 1 -11.34 10.96 -1.44
C VAL A 1 -10.37 9.84 -1.07
N VAL A 2 -10.67 8.61 -1.47
CA VAL A 2 -9.90 7.39 -1.17
C VAL A 2 -8.41 7.47 -1.46
N ASP A 3 -8.03 7.82 -2.69
CA ASP A 3 -6.62 7.86 -3.09
C ASP A 3 -5.81 8.87 -2.26
N ARG A 4 -6.43 9.99 -1.89
CA ARG A 4 -5.79 11.01 -1.06
C ARG A 4 -5.52 10.48 0.34
N THR A 5 -6.48 9.81 0.97
CA THR A 5 -6.34 9.23 2.31
C THR A 5 -5.23 8.18 2.36
N LEU A 6 -5.23 7.25 1.41
CA LEU A 6 -4.19 6.21 1.32
C LEU A 6 -2.81 6.79 1.04
N LEU A 7 -2.73 7.78 0.16
CA LEU A 7 -1.48 8.46 -0.15
C LEU A 7 -0.93 9.22 1.07
N GLN A 8 -1.80 9.85 1.85
CA GLN A 8 -1.40 10.58 3.07
C GLN A 8 -0.89 9.60 4.13
N LEU A 9 -1.59 8.49 4.31
CA LEU A 9 -1.16 7.41 5.21
C LEU A 9 0.19 6.82 4.80
N ALA A 10 0.35 6.45 3.52
CA ALA A 10 1.60 5.89 3.02
C ALA A 10 2.77 6.85 3.12
N ARG A 11 2.56 8.14 2.83
CA ARG A 11 3.60 9.16 3.06
C ARG A 11 3.97 9.27 4.53
N CYS A 12 3.00 9.15 5.44
CA CYS A 12 3.25 9.20 6.88
C CYS A 12 4.12 8.03 7.34
N LEU A 13 3.80 6.81 6.89
CA LEU A 13 4.57 5.60 7.20
C LEU A 13 5.97 5.62 6.57
N HIS A 14 6.06 6.00 5.30
CA HIS A 14 7.33 6.07 4.56
C HIS A 14 8.29 7.11 5.17
N LYS A 15 7.78 8.30 5.54
CA LYS A 15 8.60 9.32 6.22
C LYS A 15 9.13 8.87 7.58
N ARG A 16 8.40 7.98 8.27
CA ARG A 16 8.79 7.44 9.57
C ARG A 16 9.68 6.18 9.44
N GLY A 17 9.99 5.72 8.21
CA GLY A 17 10.82 4.54 7.97
C GLY A 17 10.13 3.21 8.26
N PHE A 18 8.80 3.19 8.35
CA PHE A 18 8.05 1.96 8.62
C PHE A 18 7.74 1.23 7.31
N SER A 19 8.13 -0.05 7.26
CA SER A 19 7.64 -0.98 6.24
C SER A 19 6.15 -1.23 6.46
N LEU A 20 5.42 -1.44 5.36
CA LEU A 20 3.98 -1.66 5.42
C LEU A 20 3.60 -2.86 6.30
N GLU A 21 4.39 -3.93 6.23
CA GLU A 21 4.22 -5.13 7.06
C GLU A 21 4.34 -4.80 8.56
N LYS A 22 5.28 -3.93 8.94
CA LYS A 22 5.43 -3.48 10.34
C LYS A 22 4.27 -2.59 10.77
N ALA A 23 3.80 -1.71 9.89
CA ALA A 23 2.64 -0.90 10.18
C ALA A 23 1.41 -1.80 10.42
N ILE A 24 1.17 -2.75 9.53
CA ILE A 24 0.04 -3.68 9.67
C ILE A 24 0.20 -4.55 10.92
N ALA A 25 1.38 -5.10 11.19
CA ALA A 25 1.63 -5.86 12.43
C ALA A 25 1.47 -5.01 13.71
N LEU A 26 1.71 -3.69 13.64
CA LEU A 26 1.48 -2.76 14.76
C LEU A 26 -0.01 -2.51 15.01
N PHE A 27 -0.83 -2.55 13.96
CA PHE A 27 -2.26 -2.25 14.03
C PHE A 27 -3.13 -3.50 14.13
N ASP A 28 -2.69 -4.63 13.59
CA ASP A 28 -3.35 -5.93 13.64
C ASP A 28 -3.18 -6.54 15.04
N ARG A 29 -4.17 -6.28 15.90
CA ARG A 29 -4.19 -6.82 17.27
C ARG A 29 -4.40 -8.32 17.30
N ASN A 30 -4.93 -8.90 16.23
CA ASN A 30 -5.25 -10.33 16.16
C ASN A 30 -4.13 -11.17 15.53
N GLY A 31 -3.06 -10.53 15.02
CA GLY A 31 -1.90 -11.20 14.44
C GLY A 31 -2.22 -12.06 13.22
N THR A 32 -3.29 -11.74 12.51
CA THR A 32 -3.79 -12.49 11.36
C THR A 32 -3.09 -12.12 10.05
N GLY A 33 -2.44 -10.96 9.99
CA GLY A 33 -1.85 -10.39 8.78
C GLY A 33 -2.82 -9.59 7.91
N TYR A 34 -4.06 -9.40 8.38
CA TYR A 34 -5.13 -8.68 7.68
C TYR A 34 -5.63 -7.50 8.53
N LEU A 35 -6.03 -6.41 7.87
CA LEU A 35 -6.72 -5.30 8.51
C LEU A 35 -8.23 -5.40 8.26
N SER A 36 -9.00 -5.39 9.34
CA SER A 36 -10.45 -5.26 9.27
C SER A 36 -10.84 -3.79 9.12
N GLN A 37 -12.10 -3.54 8.80
CA GLN A 37 -12.63 -2.17 8.72
C GLN A 37 -12.40 -1.37 10.02
N THR A 38 -12.52 -2.03 11.17
CA THR A 38 -12.27 -1.45 12.49
C THR A 38 -10.78 -1.14 12.71
N ASP A 39 -9.87 -2.04 12.31
CA ASP A 39 -8.42 -1.82 12.47
C ASP A 39 -7.94 -0.69 11.55
N PHE A 40 -8.50 -0.63 10.33
CA PHE A 40 -8.23 0.46 9.40
C PHE A 40 -8.68 1.82 9.95
N LYS A 41 -9.81 1.87 10.68
CA LYS A 41 -10.29 3.07 11.37
C LYS A 41 -9.31 3.54 12.44
N GLU A 42 -8.88 2.61 13.30
CA GLU A 42 -7.90 2.90 14.36
C GLU A 42 -6.56 3.40 13.77
N LEU A 43 -6.13 2.79 12.66
CA LEU A 43 -4.92 3.18 11.95
C LEU A 43 -5.00 4.59 11.37
N LEU A 44 -6.15 4.97 10.80
CA LEU A 44 -6.40 6.34 10.33
C LEU A 44 -6.32 7.34 11.48
N ILE A 45 -6.98 7.03 12.61
CA ILE A 45 -6.97 7.86 13.81
C ILE A 45 -5.53 8.02 14.34
N ALA A 46 -4.76 6.94 14.40
CA ALA A 46 -3.36 6.97 14.80
C ALA A 46 -2.45 7.76 13.84
N ALA A 47 -2.81 7.81 12.56
CA ALA A 47 -2.18 8.65 11.55
C ALA A 47 -2.69 10.12 11.58
N ASN A 48 -3.53 10.46 12.55
CA ASN A 48 -4.17 11.77 12.75
C ASN A 48 -5.16 12.16 11.64
N PHE A 49 -5.81 11.14 11.04
CA PHE A 49 -6.96 11.28 10.13
C PHE A 49 -8.23 10.79 10.80
N SER A 50 -9.29 11.57 10.68
CA SER A 50 -10.63 11.13 11.08
C SER A 50 -11.52 11.13 9.85
N LEU A 51 -12.15 10.01 9.58
CA LEU A 51 -13.11 9.84 8.49
C LEU A 51 -14.41 9.26 9.08
N PRO A 52 -15.58 9.69 8.58
CA PRO A 52 -16.84 9.08 8.95
C PRO A 52 -16.93 7.64 8.42
N ASP A 53 -17.66 6.78 9.13
CA ASP A 53 -17.79 5.36 8.83
C ASP A 53 -18.28 5.09 7.39
N ALA A 54 -19.07 6.00 6.81
CA ALA A 54 -19.50 5.94 5.40
C ALA A 54 -18.33 6.06 4.41
N GLU A 55 -17.50 7.11 4.54
CA GLU A 55 -16.31 7.29 3.70
C GLU A 55 -15.28 6.19 3.98
N LEU A 56 -15.13 5.77 5.23
CA LEU A 56 -14.22 4.69 5.59
C LEU A 56 -14.61 3.39 4.88
N ARG A 57 -15.91 3.06 4.81
CA ARG A 57 -16.43 1.91 4.07
C ARG A 57 -16.08 1.99 2.58
N GLU A 58 -16.25 3.16 1.98
CA GLU A 58 -15.89 3.37 0.56
C GLU A 58 -14.38 3.28 0.33
N VAL A 59 -13.56 3.86 1.22
CA VAL A 59 -12.10 3.77 1.17
C VAL A 59 -11.66 2.32 1.28
N PHE A 60 -12.23 1.59 2.23
CA PHE A 60 -11.94 0.19 2.46
C PHE A 60 -12.33 -0.67 1.25
N ALA A 61 -13.56 -0.52 0.76
CA ALA A 61 -14.07 -1.28 -0.40
C ALA A 61 -13.28 -1.01 -1.69
N GLN A 62 -12.75 0.19 -1.88
CA GLN A 62 -11.91 0.50 -3.05
C GLN A 62 -10.48 -0.06 -2.93
N CYS A 63 -10.03 -0.37 -1.72
CA CYS A 63 -8.75 -1.04 -1.49
C CYS A 63 -8.89 -2.56 -1.59
N ASP A 64 -9.95 -3.10 -0.98
CA ASP A 64 -10.33 -4.51 -0.99
C ASP A 64 -10.81 -4.91 -2.40
N THR A 65 -9.86 -5.28 -3.25
CA THR A 65 -10.11 -5.74 -4.61
C THR A 65 -10.54 -7.22 -4.61
N ALA A 66 -10.18 -7.95 -3.55
CA ALA A 66 -10.62 -9.32 -3.32
C ALA A 66 -12.08 -9.42 -2.87
N CYS A 67 -12.66 -8.33 -2.35
CA CYS A 67 -14.00 -8.27 -1.76
C CYS A 67 -14.19 -9.29 -0.62
N ASP A 68 -13.12 -9.60 0.12
CA ASP A 68 -13.16 -10.56 1.24
C ASP A 68 -13.56 -9.87 2.56
N GLY A 69 -13.67 -8.54 2.57
CA GLY A 69 -13.94 -7.75 3.77
C GLY A 69 -12.70 -7.60 4.66
N ARG A 70 -11.51 -7.94 4.14
CA ARG A 70 -10.21 -7.91 4.81
C ARG A 70 -9.15 -7.31 3.91
N LEU A 71 -8.30 -6.47 4.47
CA LEU A 71 -7.23 -5.79 3.74
C LEU A 71 -5.87 -6.42 4.03
N ASP A 72 -5.33 -7.12 3.04
CA ASP A 72 -3.98 -7.70 3.10
C ASP A 72 -2.86 -6.65 2.97
N HIS A 73 -1.70 -6.96 3.56
CA HIS A 73 -0.47 -6.19 3.33
C HIS A 73 -0.09 -6.11 1.86
N ARG A 74 -0.31 -7.17 1.09
CA ARG A 74 -0.07 -7.22 -0.36
C ARG A 74 -1.01 -6.31 -1.13
N GLU A 75 -2.28 -6.29 -0.75
CA GLU A 75 -3.32 -5.45 -1.36
C GLU A 75 -2.95 -3.98 -1.20
N LEU A 76 -2.69 -3.59 0.05
CA LEU A 76 -2.29 -2.24 0.42
C LEU A 76 -0.97 -1.84 -0.25
N MET A 77 0.04 -2.73 -0.24
CA MET A 77 1.34 -2.45 -0.90
C MET A 77 1.18 -2.27 -2.40
N ARG A 78 0.37 -3.10 -3.08
CA ARG A 78 0.08 -2.94 -4.51
C ARG A 78 -0.61 -1.61 -4.78
N ARG A 79 -1.57 -1.22 -3.93
CA ARG A 79 -2.29 0.06 -4.06
C ARG A 79 -1.36 1.24 -3.84
N LEU A 80 -0.57 1.22 -2.78
CA LEU A 80 0.38 2.28 -2.45
C LEU A 80 1.51 2.39 -3.45
N HIS A 81 2.03 1.27 -3.96
CA HIS A 81 3.01 1.28 -5.03
C HIS A 81 2.44 1.86 -6.32
N ARG A 82 1.17 1.57 -6.63
CA ARG A 82 0.46 2.17 -7.77
C ARG A 82 0.27 3.67 -7.58
N LEU A 83 -0.13 4.13 -6.38
CA LEU A 83 -0.30 5.55 -6.06
C LEU A 83 1.04 6.31 -6.02
N ALA A 84 2.11 5.68 -5.51
CA ALA A 84 3.44 6.24 -5.49
C ALA A 84 4.03 6.36 -6.91
N ARG A 85 3.80 5.37 -7.78
CA ARG A 85 4.16 5.40 -9.21
C ARG A 85 3.26 6.31 -10.04
N ALA A 86 2.08 6.69 -9.54
CA ALA A 86 1.14 7.59 -10.21
C ALA A 86 1.52 9.08 -10.05
N LYS A 87 2.57 9.41 -9.29
CA LYS A 87 3.28 10.69 -9.48
C LYS A 87 4.08 10.58 -10.78
N PRO A 88 3.99 11.51 -11.74
CA PRO A 88 4.65 11.37 -13.03
C PRO A 88 6.15 11.54 -12.87
N ALA A 89 6.82 10.49 -12.41
CA ALA A 89 8.24 10.29 -12.64
C ALA A 89 8.35 9.89 -14.11
N THR A 90 8.63 10.91 -14.92
CA THR A 90 9.13 10.80 -16.29
C THR A 90 9.99 9.55 -16.47
N ARG A 91 9.54 8.66 -17.36
CA ARG A 91 10.35 7.83 -18.26
C ARG A 91 11.83 7.67 -17.85
N ALA A 92 12.11 6.77 -16.91
CA ALA A 92 13.39 6.10 -16.69
C ALA A 92 13.20 5.10 -15.53
N GLN A 93 13.71 3.88 -15.48
CA GLN A 93 14.45 2.98 -16.36
C GLN A 93 14.32 1.62 -15.66
N SER A 94 14.03 0.54 -16.41
CA SER A 94 14.39 -0.83 -16.03
C SER A 94 14.35 -1.69 -17.31
N THR A 95 15.32 -1.46 -18.17
CA THR A 95 15.90 -2.50 -19.04
C THR A 95 17.42 -2.31 -18.97
N PRO A 96 18.25 -3.34 -19.18
CA PRO A 96 17.96 -4.75 -19.49
C PRO A 96 18.72 -5.75 -18.58
N VAL A 97 18.16 -6.94 -18.30
CA VAL A 97 18.97 -8.12 -17.95
C VAL A 97 18.93 -9.05 -19.14
N GLY A 98 20.06 -9.15 -19.83
CA GLY A 98 20.21 -9.96 -21.03
C GLY A 98 21.45 -9.60 -21.84
N ALA A 99 22.53 -9.22 -21.18
CA ALA A 99 23.85 -9.24 -21.78
C ALA A 99 24.63 -10.34 -21.08
N GLN A 100 24.94 -11.42 -21.79
CA GLN A 100 26.26 -12.03 -21.80
C GLN A 100 26.48 -12.65 -23.18
N VAL A 101 27.45 -12.04 -23.86
CA VAL A 101 28.15 -12.47 -25.06
C VAL A 101 28.77 -13.85 -24.88
N SER A 102 28.69 -14.70 -25.89
CA SER A 102 29.55 -15.87 -26.15
C SER A 102 29.16 -16.40 -27.52
N SER A 103 30.01 -16.78 -28.45
CA SER A 103 31.44 -16.62 -28.64
C SER A 103 31.61 -16.90 -30.13
N PHE A 104 32.40 -16.06 -30.80
CA PHE A 104 32.76 -16.19 -32.19
C PHE A 104 33.90 -17.20 -32.32
N GLN A 105 33.61 -18.44 -32.74
CA GLN A 105 34.52 -19.45 -33.35
C GLN A 105 33.68 -20.73 -33.56
N GLN A 106 33.65 -21.42 -34.71
CA GLN A 106 34.51 -21.49 -35.90
C GLN A 106 33.63 -21.83 -37.11
#